data_AF-A0A822F713-F1
#
_entry.id   AF-A0A822F713-F1
#
_cell.length_a   1.000
_cell.length_b   1.000
_cell.length_c   1.000
_cell.angle_alpha   90.00
_cell.angle_beta   90.00
_cell.angle_gamma   90.00
#
_symmetry.space_group_name_H-M   'P 1'
#
loop_
_entity.id
_entity.type
_entity.pdbx_description
1 polymer ?
#
loop_
_entity_poly.entity_id
_entity_poly.type
_entity_poly.pdbx_seq_one_letter_code
_entity_poly.pdbx_strand_id
1 'polypeptide(L)'
;MAASRGAETPEQTSTRLRDQRRRQATSRAAETPEQTSTRLGDQCTRQAASRAAETAEQRQARREEDRTRRSTSRAARWTFMEREAFQYDPTKSYDSRPQLYIGRMTEICSYCDALKWPGEAPGMCCSNGKVKLPSLRQPPEPLESLMSGTTITSKHFLENIR
;
A
#
# COMPACT_ATOMS: atom_id res chain seq x y z
N MET A 1 -36.89 -5.02 -33.70
CA MET A 1 -35.93 -5.00 -32.58
C MET A 1 -35.66 -3.60 -32.02
N ALA A 2 -35.40 -2.58 -32.84
CA ALA A 2 -35.20 -1.20 -32.34
C ALA A 2 -36.50 -0.53 -31.83
N ALA A 3 -37.62 -0.76 -32.53
CA ALA A 3 -38.94 -0.21 -32.15
C ALA A 3 -39.46 -0.71 -30.79
N SER A 4 -39.12 -1.93 -30.35
CA SER A 4 -39.56 -2.47 -29.06
C SER A 4 -38.81 -1.89 -27.86
N ARG A 5 -37.61 -1.31 -28.04
CA ARG A 5 -36.81 -0.77 -26.93
C ARG A 5 -37.26 0.63 -26.50
N GLY A 6 -37.84 1.40 -27.42
CA GLY A 6 -38.35 2.75 -27.12
C GLY A 6 -39.62 2.76 -26.28
N ALA A 7 -40.30 1.62 -26.14
CA ALA A 7 -41.52 1.45 -25.36
C ALA A 7 -41.33 0.59 -24.10
N GLU A 8 -40.09 0.23 -23.74
CA GLU A 8 -39.81 -0.54 -22.52
C GLU A 8 -40.06 0.30 -21.27
N THR A 9 -40.70 -0.29 -20.26
CA THR A 9 -40.76 0.33 -18.93
C THR A 9 -39.38 0.26 -18.23
N PRO A 10 -39.15 1.06 -17.17
CA PRO A 10 -37.92 0.97 -16.38
C PRO A 10 -37.66 -0.44 -15.83
N GLU A 11 -38.71 -1.16 -15.43
CA GLU A 11 -38.63 -2.52 -14.88
C GLU A 11 -38.23 -3.52 -15.96
N GLN A 12 -38.83 -3.43 -17.15
CA GLN A 12 -38.48 -4.26 -18.31
C GLN A 12 -37.04 -3.99 -18.75
N THR A 13 -36.63 -2.73 -18.78
CA THR A 13 -35.25 -2.31 -19.05
C THR A 13 -34.28 -2.90 -18.04
N SER A 14 -34.61 -2.82 -16.75
CA SER A 14 -33.77 -3.32 -15.66
C SER A 14 -33.58 -4.85 -15.76
N THR A 15 -34.64 -5.57 -16.09
CA THR A 15 -34.65 -7.03 -16.25
C THR A 15 -33.81 -7.44 -17.44
N ARG A 16 -34.00 -6.79 -18.60
CA ARG A 16 -33.19 -7.04 -19.80
C ARG A 16 -31.71 -6.78 -19.55
N LEU A 17 -31.35 -5.68 -18.90
CA LEU A 17 -29.96 -5.37 -18.57
C LEU A 17 -29.37 -6.38 -17.58
N ARG A 18 -30.15 -6.86 -16.61
CA ARG A 18 -29.73 -7.92 -15.68
C ARG A 18 -29.43 -9.22 -16.41
N ASP A 19 -30.31 -9.64 -17.31
CA ASP A 19 -30.13 -10.85 -18.12
C ASP A 19 -28.96 -10.72 -19.11
N GLN A 20 -28.76 -9.55 -19.69
CA GLN A 20 -27.59 -9.27 -20.53
C GLN A 20 -26.29 -9.39 -19.73
N ARG A 21 -26.22 -8.79 -18.53
CA ARG A 21 -25.06 -8.91 -17.64
C ARG A 21 -24.80 -10.37 -17.26
N ARG A 22 -25.84 -11.13 -16.90
CA ARG A 22 -25.74 -12.55 -16.57
C ARG A 22 -25.16 -13.37 -17.72
N ARG A 23 -25.70 -13.21 -18.94
CA ARG A 23 -25.21 -13.91 -20.14
C ARG A 23 -23.75 -13.55 -20.47
N GLN A 24 -23.37 -12.29 -20.33
CA GLN A 24 -21.98 -11.88 -20.52
C GLN A 24 -21.05 -12.47 -19.46
N ALA A 25 -21.47 -12.52 -18.19
CA ALA A 25 -20.69 -13.12 -17.13
C ALA A 25 -20.48 -14.62 -17.35
N THR A 26 -21.53 -15.36 -17.73
CA THR A 26 -21.42 -16.80 -18.04
C THR A 26 -20.52 -17.04 -19.26
N SER A 27 -20.61 -16.20 -20.29
CA SER A 27 -19.72 -16.30 -21.46
C SER A 27 -18.26 -16.06 -21.09
N ARG A 28 -17.97 -15.03 -20.27
CA ARG A 28 -16.60 -14.72 -19.83
C ARG A 28 -16.00 -15.79 -18.93
N ALA A 29 -16.82 -16.43 -18.09
CA ALA A 29 -16.37 -17.52 -17.22
C ALA A 29 -15.98 -18.78 -18.00
N ALA A 30 -16.51 -18.95 -19.21
CA ALA A 30 -16.19 -20.07 -20.10
C ALA A 30 -15.06 -19.76 -21.11
N GLU A 31 -14.47 -18.55 -21.08
CA GLU A 31 -13.36 -18.18 -21.98
C GLU A 31 -12.08 -18.98 -21.67
N THR A 32 -11.38 -19.41 -22.71
CA THR A 32 -10.01 -19.93 -22.56
C THR A 32 -9.01 -18.79 -22.28
N PRO A 33 -7.79 -19.10 -21.83
CA PRO A 33 -6.74 -18.08 -21.67
C PRO A 33 -6.44 -17.30 -22.96
N GLU A 34 -6.44 -17.96 -24.13
CA GLU A 34 -6.17 -17.34 -25.43
C GLU A 34 -7.31 -16.40 -25.85
N GLN A 35 -8.55 -16.83 -25.63
CA GLN A 35 -9.75 -16.00 -25.87
C GLN A 35 -9.76 -14.78 -24.94
N THR A 36 -9.40 -14.99 -23.68
CA THR A 36 -9.26 -13.92 -22.68
C THR A 36 -8.21 -12.91 -23.11
N SER A 37 -7.03 -13.39 -23.54
CA SER A 37 -5.93 -12.56 -24.03
C SER A 37 -6.36 -11.72 -25.23
N THR A 38 -6.99 -12.35 -26.23
CA THR A 38 -7.51 -11.68 -27.43
C THR A 38 -8.51 -10.59 -27.07
N ARG A 39 -9.51 -10.91 -26.21
CA ARG A 39 -10.52 -9.93 -25.78
C ARG A 39 -9.91 -8.75 -25.03
N LEU A 40 -8.92 -8.99 -24.16
CA LEU A 40 -8.22 -7.94 -23.43
C LEU A 40 -7.36 -7.09 -24.37
N GLY A 41 -6.70 -7.71 -25.36
CA GLY A 41 -5.99 -7.01 -26.44
C GLY A 41 -6.91 -6.08 -27.21
N ASP A 42 -8.04 -6.58 -27.69
CA ASP A 42 -9.05 -5.79 -28.41
C ASP A 42 -9.65 -4.68 -27.54
N GLN A 43 -9.80 -4.93 -26.24
CA GLN A 43 -10.27 -3.91 -25.31
C GLN A 43 -9.23 -2.79 -25.14
N CYS A 44 -7.94 -3.15 -25.06
CA CYS A 44 -6.83 -2.20 -24.97
C CYS A 44 -6.76 -1.34 -26.24
N THR A 45 -6.83 -1.93 -27.43
CA THR A 45 -6.78 -1.21 -28.71
C THR A 45 -7.95 -0.23 -28.86
N ARG A 46 -9.18 -0.66 -28.54
CA ARG A 46 -10.35 0.23 -28.54
C ARG A 46 -10.22 1.39 -27.56
N GLN A 47 -9.73 1.13 -26.34
CA GLN A 47 -9.50 2.20 -25.36
C GLN A 47 -8.41 3.18 -25.82
N ALA A 48 -7.33 2.68 -26.43
CA ALA A 48 -6.27 3.52 -26.98
C ALA A 48 -6.79 4.42 -28.11
N ALA A 49 -7.57 3.85 -29.04
CA ALA A 49 -8.20 4.62 -30.11
C ALA A 49 -9.16 5.69 -29.57
N SER A 50 -10.00 5.34 -28.58
CA SER A 50 -10.89 6.30 -27.92
C SER A 50 -10.11 7.44 -27.25
N ARG A 51 -8.98 7.14 -26.58
CA ARG A 51 -8.12 8.15 -25.94
C ARG A 51 -7.40 9.04 -26.95
N ALA A 52 -7.02 8.49 -28.11
CA ALA A 52 -6.40 9.25 -29.19
C ALA A 52 -7.38 10.25 -29.82
N ALA A 53 -8.67 9.89 -29.88
CA ALA A 53 -9.74 10.75 -30.39
C ALA A 53 -10.26 11.79 -29.37
N GLU A 54 -9.79 11.78 -28.12
CA GLU A 54 -10.21 12.75 -27.10
C GLU A 54 -9.85 14.19 -27.50
N THR A 55 -10.80 15.12 -27.32
CA THR A 55 -10.49 16.56 -27.34
C THR A 55 -9.62 16.95 -26.14
N ALA A 56 -9.08 18.17 -26.14
CA ALA A 56 -8.29 18.68 -25.03
C ALA A 56 -9.10 18.72 -23.72
N GLU A 57 -10.36 19.13 -23.79
CA GLU A 57 -11.29 19.24 -22.65
C GLU A 57 -11.63 17.86 -22.09
N GLN A 58 -11.97 16.90 -22.96
CA GLN A 58 -12.25 15.51 -22.55
C GLN A 58 -11.03 14.88 -21.88
N ARG A 59 -9.84 15.11 -22.43
CA ARG A 59 -8.58 14.63 -21.86
C ARG A 59 -8.30 15.24 -20.49
N GLN A 60 -8.57 16.53 -20.31
CA GLN A 60 -8.42 17.21 -19.02
C GLN A 60 -9.39 16.66 -17.98
N ALA A 61 -10.67 16.51 -18.33
CA ALA A 61 -11.70 15.95 -17.45
C ALA A 61 -11.31 14.53 -16.99
N ARG A 62 -10.90 13.65 -17.92
CA ARG A 62 -10.43 12.30 -17.58
C ARG A 62 -9.23 12.32 -16.64
N ARG A 63 -8.24 13.18 -16.88
CA ARG A 63 -7.05 13.29 -16.03
C ARG A 63 -7.40 13.75 -14.61
N GLU A 64 -8.37 14.66 -14.49
CA GLU A 64 -8.82 15.15 -13.19
C GLU A 64 -9.62 14.10 -12.42
N GLU A 65 -10.48 13.35 -13.11
CA GLU A 65 -11.18 12.20 -12.53
C GLU A 65 -10.18 11.11 -12.10
N ASP A 66 -9.19 10.79 -12.92
CA ASP A 66 -8.13 9.83 -12.60
C ASP A 66 -7.31 10.28 -11.38
N ARG A 67 -6.99 11.58 -11.26
CA ARG A 67 -6.34 12.15 -10.07
C ARG A 67 -7.20 12.00 -8.83
N THR A 68 -8.47 12.39 -8.93
CA THR A 68 -9.44 12.30 -7.83
C THR A 68 -9.59 10.86 -7.37
N ARG A 69 -9.83 9.92 -8.30
CA ARG A 69 -9.96 8.48 -8.00
C ARG A 69 -8.72 7.91 -7.32
N ARG A 70 -7.52 8.28 -7.78
CA ARG A 70 -6.26 7.85 -7.15
C ARG A 70 -6.10 8.44 -5.76
N SER A 71 -6.43 9.71 -5.59
CA SER A 71 -6.38 10.40 -4.29
C SER A 71 -7.35 9.76 -3.29
N THR A 72 -8.61 9.57 -3.67
CA THR A 72 -9.64 8.96 -2.82
C THR A 72 -9.30 7.52 -2.47
N SER A 73 -8.80 6.72 -3.41
CA SER A 73 -8.38 5.34 -3.14
C SER A 73 -7.21 5.27 -2.14
N ARG A 74 -6.25 6.20 -2.24
CA ARG A 74 -5.13 6.30 -1.29
C ARG A 74 -5.62 6.76 0.08
N ALA A 75 -6.51 7.75 0.13
CA ALA A 75 -7.08 8.25 1.38
C ALA A 75 -7.95 7.20 2.07
N ALA A 76 -8.79 6.47 1.32
CA ALA A 76 -9.65 5.39 1.82
C ALA A 76 -8.86 4.27 2.51
N ARG A 77 -7.58 4.08 2.12
CA ARG A 77 -6.70 3.14 2.82
C ARG A 77 -6.45 3.53 4.28
N TRP A 78 -6.58 4.81 4.62
CA TRP A 78 -6.21 5.39 5.92
C TRP A 78 -7.39 6.00 6.69
N THR A 79 -8.61 6.03 6.13
CA THR A 79 -9.79 6.63 6.77
C THR A 79 -10.11 6.00 8.13
N PHE A 80 -9.83 4.72 8.31
CA PHE A 80 -10.00 4.02 9.59
C PHE A 80 -9.06 4.51 10.71
N MET A 81 -8.03 5.30 10.36
CA MET A 81 -7.09 5.91 11.30
C MET A 81 -7.25 7.43 11.40
N GLU A 82 -8.34 7.97 10.88
CA GLU A 82 -8.61 9.40 10.96
C GLU A 82 -8.59 9.86 12.42
N ARG A 83 -7.61 10.71 12.76
CA ARG A 83 -7.37 11.29 14.09
C ARG A 83 -6.88 10.34 15.19
N GLU A 84 -6.69 9.05 14.92
CA GLU A 84 -6.16 8.09 15.91
C GLU A 84 -4.79 8.51 16.48
N ALA A 85 -3.94 9.17 15.70
CA ALA A 85 -2.65 9.67 16.17
C ALA A 85 -2.77 10.78 17.24
N PHE A 86 -3.87 11.52 17.27
CA PHE A 86 -4.11 12.60 18.23
C PHE A 86 -4.89 12.15 19.47
N GLN A 87 -5.54 10.99 19.42
CA GLN A 87 -6.30 10.40 20.51
C GLN A 87 -5.82 8.97 20.73
N TYR A 88 -4.68 8.85 21.40
CA TYR A 88 -4.12 7.54 21.72
C TYR A 88 -5.06 6.78 22.67
N ASP A 89 -5.45 5.57 22.26
CA ASP A 89 -6.24 4.65 23.05
C ASP A 89 -5.40 3.39 23.37
N PRO A 90 -4.91 3.22 24.61
CA PRO A 90 -4.06 2.09 24.97
C PRO A 90 -4.77 0.73 24.89
N THR A 91 -6.10 0.68 24.75
CA THR A 91 -6.84 -0.57 24.59
C THR A 91 -6.80 -1.09 23.15
N LYS A 92 -6.38 -0.27 22.18
CA LYS A 92 -6.25 -0.66 20.77
C LYS A 92 -4.89 -1.30 20.51
N SER A 93 -4.91 -2.48 19.89
CA SER A 93 -3.70 -3.08 19.29
C SER A 93 -3.38 -2.38 17.96
N TYR A 94 -2.40 -1.49 18.00
CA TYR A 94 -1.86 -0.80 16.82
C TYR A 94 -0.83 -1.66 16.07
N ASP A 95 -0.15 -2.56 16.77
CA ASP A 95 0.93 -3.42 16.28
C ASP A 95 0.46 -4.50 15.30
N SER A 96 -0.78 -4.98 15.46
CA SER A 96 -1.37 -6.02 14.60
C SER A 96 -1.85 -5.50 13.23
N ARG A 97 -1.75 -4.19 12.96
CA ARG A 97 -2.32 -3.56 11.76
C ARG A 97 -1.32 -3.59 10.60
N PRO A 98 -1.62 -4.28 9.47
CA PRO A 98 -0.70 -4.37 8.34
C PRO A 98 -0.34 -3.02 7.71
N GLN A 99 -1.26 -2.03 7.79
CA GLN A 99 -1.02 -0.70 7.24
C GLN A 99 0.04 0.09 8.02
N LEU A 100 0.27 -0.25 9.29
CA LEU A 100 1.26 0.36 10.17
C LEU A 100 2.57 -0.44 10.25
N TYR A 101 2.59 -1.63 9.64
CA TYR A 101 3.76 -2.48 9.66
C TYR A 101 4.84 -1.93 8.71
N ILE A 102 5.88 -1.32 9.29
CA ILE A 102 7.04 -0.75 8.57
C ILE A 102 8.06 -1.86 8.19
N GLY A 103 7.95 -3.06 8.77
CA GLY A 103 8.90 -4.14 8.59
C GLY A 103 9.88 -4.28 9.74
N ARG A 104 10.73 -5.32 9.69
CA ARG A 104 11.84 -5.52 10.63
C ARG A 104 13.06 -4.74 10.15
N MET A 105 13.87 -4.24 11.07
CA MET A 105 15.15 -3.61 10.73
C MET A 105 16.19 -4.68 10.37
N THR A 106 16.22 -5.10 9.11
CA THR A 106 17.12 -6.16 8.62
C THR A 106 18.13 -5.68 7.59
N GLU A 107 17.94 -4.48 7.03
CA GLU A 107 18.78 -3.95 5.96
C GLU A 107 20.00 -3.26 6.54
N ILE A 108 21.22 -3.73 6.26
CA ILE A 108 22.44 -3.12 6.81
C ILE A 108 22.89 -1.97 5.89
N CYS A 109 23.33 -0.86 6.47
CA CYS A 109 23.89 0.25 5.72
C CYS A 109 25.32 -0.07 5.28
N SER A 110 25.59 0.02 3.98
CA SER A 110 26.92 -0.24 3.41
C SER A 110 28.02 0.74 3.85
N TYR A 111 27.67 1.84 4.53
CA TYR A 111 28.61 2.89 4.92
C TYR A 111 28.89 2.96 6.42
N CYS A 112 27.90 2.63 7.25
CA CYS A 112 27.98 2.80 8.71
C CYS A 112 27.46 1.59 9.48
N ASP A 113 27.14 0.49 8.79
CA ASP A 113 26.63 -0.77 9.36
C ASP A 113 25.34 -0.64 10.19
N ALA A 114 24.69 0.52 10.14
CA ALA A 114 23.41 0.74 10.79
C ALA A 114 22.32 -0.15 10.16
N LEU A 115 21.50 -0.77 11.01
CA LEU A 115 20.29 -1.46 10.59
C LEU A 115 19.25 -0.44 10.12
N LYS A 116 18.55 -0.76 9.03
CA LYS A 116 17.55 0.06 8.35
C LYS A 116 16.27 -0.74 8.14
N TRP A 117 15.17 -0.02 7.94
CA TRP A 117 13.91 -0.62 7.52
C TRP A 117 13.86 -0.83 5.99
N PRO A 118 13.12 -1.85 5.53
CA PRO A 118 12.77 -1.98 4.12
C PRO A 118 12.04 -0.73 3.61
N GLY A 119 12.52 -0.14 2.52
CA GLY A 119 11.93 1.06 1.94
C GLY A 119 12.34 2.39 2.61
N GLU A 120 13.23 2.35 3.60
CA GLU A 120 13.84 3.55 4.15
C GLU A 120 14.66 4.29 3.07
N ALA A 121 14.57 5.62 3.05
CA ALA A 121 15.25 6.42 2.05
C ALA A 121 16.79 6.27 2.18
N PRO A 122 17.54 6.18 1.07
CA PRO A 122 18.99 6.11 1.11
C PRO A 122 19.59 7.29 1.89
N GLY A 123 20.51 6.99 2.79
CA GLY A 123 21.25 8.00 3.54
C GLY A 123 20.53 8.57 4.77
N MET A 124 19.37 8.04 5.18
CA MET A 124 18.73 8.43 6.44
C MET A 124 19.64 8.20 7.66
N CYS A 125 20.47 7.15 7.64
CA CYS A 125 21.37 6.82 8.76
C CYS A 125 22.72 7.55 8.76
N CYS A 126 23.30 7.87 7.59
CA CYS A 126 24.66 8.44 7.51
C CYS A 126 24.85 9.45 6.37
N SER A 127 23.77 9.93 5.76
CA SER A 127 23.79 10.81 4.59
C SER A 127 24.66 10.26 3.44
N ASN A 128 24.49 8.98 3.13
CA ASN A 128 25.28 8.23 2.14
C ASN A 128 26.80 8.24 2.46
N GLY A 129 27.14 7.96 3.72
CA GLY A 129 28.53 7.81 4.18
C GLY A 129 29.26 9.10 4.51
N LYS A 130 28.57 10.25 4.42
CA LYS A 130 29.12 11.56 4.82
C LYS A 130 29.28 11.70 6.33
N VAL A 131 28.42 11.02 7.11
CA VAL A 131 28.49 11.01 8.57
C VAL A 131 29.13 9.70 9.00
N LYS A 132 30.32 9.79 9.61
CA LYS A 132 30.99 8.68 10.31
C LYS A 132 30.86 8.92 11.81
N LEU A 133 30.03 8.13 12.47
CA LEU A 133 29.95 8.17 13.93
C LEU A 133 31.21 7.52 14.52
N PRO A 134 31.82 8.10 15.55
CA PRO A 134 32.86 7.42 16.32
C PRO A 134 32.31 6.13 16.92
N SER A 135 33.14 5.10 17.01
CA SER A 135 32.79 3.89 17.77
C SER A 135 32.44 4.28 19.20
N LEU A 136 31.36 3.69 19.73
CA LEU A 136 30.97 3.89 21.12
C LEU A 136 32.12 3.44 22.03
N ARG A 137 32.54 4.33 22.93
CA ARG A 137 33.54 3.97 23.95
C ARG A 137 32.92 2.95 24.89
N GLN A 138 33.76 2.07 25.44
CA GLN A 138 33.32 1.20 26.53
C GLN A 138 32.79 2.07 27.68
N PRO A 139 31.64 1.69 28.26
CA PRO A 139 31.13 2.39 29.44
C PRO A 139 32.16 2.31 30.58
N PRO A 140 32.26 3.32 31.46
CA PRO A 140 33.17 3.24 32.60
C PRO A 140 32.70 2.21 33.64
N GLU A 141 33.62 1.66 34.42
CA GLU A 141 33.26 0.86 35.60
C GLU A 141 32.53 1.74 36.65
N PRO A 142 31.51 1.20 37.36
CA PRO A 142 31.07 -0.20 37.42
C PRO A 142 30.09 -0.63 36.31
N LEU A 143 29.72 0.29 35.42
CA LEU A 143 28.62 0.08 34.48
C LEU A 143 28.94 -1.00 33.43
N GLU A 144 30.21 -1.09 33.01
CA GLU A 144 30.68 -2.12 32.10
C GLU A 144 30.48 -3.52 32.67
N SER A 145 30.94 -3.75 33.91
CA SER A 145 30.76 -5.04 34.59
C SER A 145 29.28 -5.39 34.77
N LEU A 146 28.45 -4.41 35.16
CA LEU A 146 27.02 -4.57 35.36
C LEU A 146 26.25 -4.89 34.06
N MET A 147 26.69 -4.36 32.91
CA MET A 147 26.05 -4.59 31.61
C MET A 147 26.56 -5.86 30.90
N SER A 148 27.55 -6.56 31.44
CA SER A 148 28.17 -7.73 30.78
C SER A 148 27.29 -8.99 30.74
N GLY A 149 26.36 -9.15 31.68
CA GLY A 149 25.52 -10.35 31.83
C GLY A 149 26.28 -11.63 32.25
N THR A 150 27.58 -11.51 32.57
CA THR A 150 28.45 -12.65 32.88
C THR A 150 28.43 -13.04 34.36
N THR A 151 28.34 -12.07 35.27
CA THR A 151 28.32 -12.28 36.73
C THR A 151 26.90 -12.34 37.28
N ILE A 152 26.74 -12.94 38.48
CA ILE A 152 25.45 -12.96 39.19
C ILE A 152 24.92 -11.53 39.40
N THR A 153 25.81 -10.60 39.76
CA THR A 153 25.46 -9.19 39.97
C THR A 153 25.01 -8.52 38.68
N SER A 154 25.66 -8.79 37.54
CA SER A 154 25.25 -8.25 36.23
C SER A 154 23.91 -8.82 35.75
N LYS A 155 23.64 -10.11 35.96
CA LYS A 155 22.36 -10.73 35.61
C LYS A 155 21.22 -10.16 36.45
N HIS A 156 21.43 -10.09 37.76
CA HIS A 156 20.49 -9.48 38.68
C HIS A 156 20.24 -8.00 38.32
N PHE A 157 21.28 -7.24 37.96
CA PHE A 157 21.12 -5.87 37.49
C PHE A 157 20.25 -5.81 36.23
N LEU A 158 20.57 -6.57 35.18
CA LEU A 158 19.80 -6.58 33.91
C LEU A 158 18.33 -7.01 34.09
N GLU A 159 18.03 -7.88 35.05
CA GLU A 159 16.66 -8.29 35.37
C GLU A 159 15.85 -7.19 36.08
N ASN A 160 16.52 -6.26 36.78
CA ASN A 160 15.88 -5.28 37.68
C ASN A 160 16.00 -3.82 37.21
N ILE A 161 16.65 -3.51 36.09
CA ILE A 161 16.87 -2.13 35.59
C ILE A 161 15.65 -1.49 34.89
N ARG A 162 14.43 -1.95 35.16
CA ARG A 162 13.20 -1.40 34.54
C ARG A 162 12.61 -0.24 35.32
#